data_AF-A0A6C0JYX6-F1
#
_entry.id   AF-A0A6C0JYX6-F1
#
_cell.length_a   1.000
_cell.length_b   1.000
_cell.length_c   1.000
_cell.angle_alpha   90.00
_cell.angle_beta   90.00
_cell.angle_gamma   90.00
#
_symmetry.space_group_name_H-M   'P 1'
#
loop_
_entity.id
_entity.type
_entity.pdbx_description
1 polymer ?
#
loop_
_entity_poly.entity_id
_entity_poly.type
_entity_poly.pdbx_seq_one_letter_code
_entity_poly.pdbx_strand_id
1 'polypeptide(L)'
;MADFEQQVANPPSTISDSNVDVDDPVGDKTLPKDHPYYNIPINFNVITPIYNTNEEYRKALQELCFLRYPDTFPEGDYPEGTDPESCHEMTYDLENMTYALDFIWHNTRNHTLFIELYKLAAIEMMTEDLEVGLAILFSYDYLMFFYPVFREYMVLNKQFDERHPLYMLLKQKLSKK
;
A
#
# COMPACT_ATOMS: atom_id res chain seq x y z
N MET A 1 -60.60 45.63 -15.00
CA MET A 1 -59.31 45.95 -14.34
C MET A 1 -58.26 45.12 -15.06
N ALA A 2 -57.25 45.80 -15.60
CA ALA A 2 -56.21 45.29 -16.47
C ALA A 2 -55.01 44.72 -15.68
N ASP A 3 -54.00 44.30 -16.44
CA ASP A 3 -52.61 43.87 -16.12
C ASP A 3 -52.45 42.31 -16.16
N PHE A 4 -51.86 41.64 -17.18
CA PHE A 4 -50.54 41.76 -17.87
C PHE A 4 -49.41 41.94 -16.83
N GLU A 5 -48.37 41.13 -16.63
CA GLU A 5 -47.48 40.22 -17.39
C GLU A 5 -46.69 39.44 -16.29
N GLN A 6 -46.03 38.29 -16.42
CA GLN A 6 -44.99 37.91 -17.38
C GLN A 6 -44.61 36.41 -17.18
N GLN A 7 -44.30 35.74 -18.28
CA GLN A 7 -43.74 34.38 -18.37
C GLN A 7 -42.23 34.37 -18.14
N VAL A 8 -41.68 33.28 -17.56
CA VAL A 8 -40.33 32.77 -17.90
C VAL A 8 -40.39 31.24 -17.93
N ALA A 9 -39.85 30.66 -19.01
CA ALA A 9 -39.91 29.24 -19.35
C ALA A 9 -38.54 28.53 -19.26
N ASN A 10 -38.62 27.21 -18.99
CA ASN A 10 -37.69 26.08 -19.28
C ASN A 10 -36.38 25.92 -18.47
N PRO A 11 -35.75 24.71 -18.42
CA PRO A 11 -36.16 23.36 -18.90
C PRO A 11 -35.98 22.21 -17.84
N PRO A 12 -36.35 20.95 -18.15
CA PRO A 12 -36.06 19.79 -17.31
C PRO A 12 -34.59 19.37 -17.45
N SER A 13 -33.88 19.25 -16.34
CA SER A 13 -32.52 18.71 -16.29
C SER A 13 -32.54 17.18 -16.38
N THR A 14 -32.20 16.67 -17.56
CA THR A 14 -31.75 15.30 -17.78
C THR A 14 -30.39 15.13 -17.10
N ILE A 15 -30.28 14.21 -16.15
CA ILE A 15 -28.98 13.65 -15.75
C ILE A 15 -29.10 12.14 -15.93
N SER A 16 -28.57 11.71 -17.07
CA SER A 16 -28.01 10.38 -17.26
C SER A 16 -26.76 10.30 -16.40
N ASP A 17 -26.67 9.33 -15.49
CA ASP A 17 -25.39 8.81 -15.05
C ASP A 17 -25.49 7.29 -14.97
N SER A 18 -24.96 6.69 -16.02
CA SER A 18 -24.49 5.31 -16.07
C SER A 18 -23.39 5.15 -15.02
N ASN A 19 -23.72 4.58 -13.86
CA ASN A 19 -22.69 3.92 -13.05
C ASN A 19 -22.39 2.58 -13.69
N VAL A 20 -21.34 2.61 -14.51
CA VAL A 20 -20.58 1.44 -14.92
C VAL A 20 -20.11 0.78 -13.62
N ASP A 21 -20.65 -0.39 -13.33
CA ASP A 21 -20.02 -1.34 -12.41
C ASP A 21 -18.66 -1.68 -13.03
N VAL A 22 -17.64 -0.94 -12.61
CA VAL A 22 -16.26 -1.29 -12.89
C VAL A 22 -16.01 -2.51 -12.02
N ASP A 23 -15.96 -3.68 -12.65
CA ASP A 23 -15.53 -4.95 -12.06
C ASP A 23 -14.41 -4.68 -11.06
N ASP A 24 -14.74 -4.82 -9.78
CA ASP A 24 -13.84 -4.68 -8.66
C ASP A 24 -12.75 -5.76 -8.83
N PRO A 25 -11.52 -5.42 -9.25
CA PRO A 25 -10.52 -6.44 -9.58
C PRO A 25 -9.88 -7.05 -8.33
N VAL A 26 -10.37 -6.70 -7.13
CA VAL A 26 -9.81 -7.11 -5.85
C VAL A 26 -10.72 -8.16 -5.23
N GLY A 27 -10.44 -9.42 -5.55
CA GLY A 27 -11.10 -10.56 -4.93
C GLY A 27 -10.96 -10.54 -3.39
N ASP A 28 -12.11 -10.50 -2.72
CA ASP A 28 -12.41 -10.98 -1.35
C ASP A 28 -11.55 -10.52 -0.16
N LYS A 29 -10.65 -9.55 -0.32
CA LYS A 29 -9.83 -9.00 0.78
C LYS A 29 -9.55 -7.51 0.64
N THR A 30 -10.60 -6.72 0.44
CA THR A 30 -10.52 -5.27 0.63
C THR A 30 -10.61 -4.96 2.12
N LEU A 31 -10.06 -3.81 2.54
CA LEU A 31 -10.36 -3.21 3.85
C LEU A 31 -11.90 -3.16 4.07
N PRO A 32 -12.40 -2.99 5.30
CA PRO A 32 -13.81 -2.71 5.53
C PRO A 32 -14.27 -1.48 4.71
N LYS A 33 -15.49 -1.51 4.14
CA LYS A 33 -16.01 -0.42 3.28
C LYS A 33 -16.10 0.94 3.97
N ASP A 34 -16.18 0.92 5.29
CA ASP A 34 -16.17 2.07 6.19
C ASP A 34 -14.76 2.54 6.57
N HIS A 35 -13.70 1.82 6.19
CA HIS A 35 -12.33 2.23 6.42
C HIS A 35 -11.95 3.42 5.51
N PRO A 36 -11.32 4.49 6.04
CA PRO A 36 -11.01 5.70 5.28
C PRO A 36 -10.11 5.49 4.05
N TYR A 37 -9.46 4.32 3.96
CA TYR A 37 -8.55 3.93 2.89
C TYR A 37 -9.02 2.68 2.13
N TYR A 38 -10.32 2.37 2.16
CA TYR A 38 -10.94 1.19 1.54
C TYR A 38 -10.39 0.85 0.15
N ASN A 39 -10.20 1.87 -0.68
CA ASN A 39 -9.76 1.70 -2.06
C ASN A 39 -8.25 1.49 -2.23
N ILE A 40 -7.42 1.95 -1.27
CA ILE A 40 -5.95 1.97 -1.40
C ILE A 40 -5.29 1.82 -0.02
N PRO A 41 -4.86 0.62 0.40
CA PRO A 41 -4.23 0.37 1.71
C PRO A 41 -2.74 0.80 1.77
N ILE A 42 -2.29 1.66 0.84
CA ILE A 42 -0.93 2.18 0.76
C ILE A 42 -0.91 3.67 0.48
N ASN A 43 -0.05 4.40 1.18
CA ASN A 43 0.12 5.84 1.07
C ASN A 43 1.08 6.24 -0.05
N PHE A 44 0.54 6.49 -1.26
CA PHE A 44 1.32 6.94 -2.42
C PHE A 44 1.92 8.37 -2.31
N ASN A 45 1.56 9.13 -1.27
CA ASN A 45 2.19 10.44 -1.01
C ASN A 45 3.62 10.28 -0.46
N VAL A 46 3.93 9.14 0.17
CA VAL A 46 5.30 8.78 0.50
C VAL A 46 6.02 8.47 -0.82
N ILE A 47 7.12 9.17 -1.10
CA ILE A 47 7.95 8.91 -2.29
C ILE A 47 8.96 7.79 -2.00
N THR A 48 9.70 7.96 -0.91
CA THR A 48 10.69 7.00 -0.42
C THR A 48 10.68 7.03 1.10
N PRO A 49 10.44 5.90 1.79
CA PRO A 49 10.59 5.84 3.23
C PRO A 49 12.07 5.94 3.59
N ILE A 50 12.41 6.84 4.52
CA ILE A 50 13.78 7.06 4.99
C ILE A 50 13.82 6.73 6.47
N TYR A 51 14.72 5.83 6.86
CA TYR A 51 14.90 5.40 8.23
C TYR A 51 16.31 4.83 8.43
N ASN A 52 16.85 4.97 9.64
CA ASN A 52 18.15 4.48 10.06
C ASN A 52 18.10 3.75 11.41
N THR A 53 16.94 3.74 12.07
CA THR A 53 16.69 3.01 13.31
C THR A 53 15.44 2.16 13.19
N ASN A 54 15.32 1.12 14.03
CA ASN A 54 14.11 0.27 14.08
C ASN A 54 12.86 1.10 14.38
N GLU A 55 12.96 2.14 15.20
CA GLU A 55 11.84 3.03 15.52
C GLU A 55 11.39 3.83 14.28
N GLU A 56 12.34 4.40 13.54
CA GLU A 56 12.04 5.13 12.29
C GLU A 56 11.44 4.21 11.23
N TYR A 57 11.93 2.97 11.12
CA TYR A 57 11.35 1.98 10.20
C TYR A 57 9.90 1.64 10.54
N ARG A 58 9.60 1.41 11.82
CA ARG A 58 8.22 1.15 12.26
C ARG A 58 7.31 2.34 11.97
N LYS A 59 7.78 3.57 12.20
CA LYS A 59 7.05 4.80 11.83
C LYS A 59 6.83 4.90 10.32
N ALA A 60 7.83 4.54 9.51
CA ALA A 60 7.71 4.52 8.06
C ALA A 60 6.66 3.49 7.60
N LEU A 61 6.61 2.30 8.21
CA LEU A 61 5.56 1.31 7.93
C LEU A 61 4.17 1.84 8.34
N GLN A 62 4.07 2.50 9.50
CA GLN A 62 2.80 3.09 9.95
C GLN A 62 2.26 4.11 8.96
N GLU A 63 3.11 5.03 8.51
CA GLU A 63 2.74 6.04 7.52
C GLU A 63 2.43 5.42 6.15
N LEU A 64 3.20 4.42 5.75
CA LEU A 64 3.10 3.80 4.43
C LEU A 64 1.86 2.92 4.28
N CYS A 65 1.54 2.12 5.31
CA CYS A 65 0.48 1.13 5.28
C CYS A 65 -0.76 1.55 6.09
N PHE A 66 -0.82 2.81 6.53
CA PHE A 66 -1.88 3.34 7.40
C PHE A 66 -2.12 2.47 8.64
N LEU A 67 -1.05 1.95 9.24
CA LEU A 67 -1.16 1.14 10.44
C LEU A 67 -1.67 2.03 11.58
N ARG A 68 -2.59 1.50 12.39
CA ARG A 68 -3.08 2.21 13.58
C ARG A 68 -1.93 2.54 14.53
N TYR A 69 -1.98 3.74 15.10
CA TYR A 69 -1.03 4.15 16.13
C TYR A 69 -1.36 3.43 17.45
N PRO A 70 -0.35 3.08 18.27
CA PRO A 70 -0.55 2.48 19.59
C PRO A 70 -1.48 3.30 20.47
N ASP A 71 -1.44 4.64 20.34
CA ASP A 71 -2.28 5.60 21.07
C ASP A 71 -3.79 5.45 20.78
N THR A 72 -4.15 4.70 19.73
CA THR A 72 -5.54 4.41 19.33
C THR A 72 -5.96 2.97 19.60
N PHE A 73 -5.02 2.11 20.01
CA PHE A 73 -5.37 0.84 20.63
C PHE A 73 -5.86 1.14 22.05
N PRO A 74 -6.92 0.47 22.54
CA PRO A 74 -7.22 0.52 23.96
C PRO A 74 -5.92 0.10 24.68
N GLU A 75 -5.51 0.86 25.71
CA GLU A 75 -4.39 0.48 26.57
C GLU A 75 -4.53 -1.01 26.86
N GLY A 76 -3.73 -1.84 26.19
CA GLY A 76 -3.68 -3.24 26.51
C GLY A 76 -3.26 -3.34 27.97
N ASP A 77 -3.72 -4.38 28.66
CA ASP A 77 -3.16 -4.74 29.96
C ASP A 77 -1.70 -5.20 29.73
N TYR A 78 -0.80 -4.25 29.46
CA TYR A 78 0.64 -4.51 29.39
C TYR A 78 1.13 -4.70 30.82
N PRO A 79 1.96 -5.72 31.09
CA PRO A 79 2.64 -5.82 32.36
C PRO A 79 3.35 -4.50 32.69
N GLU A 80 3.23 -4.03 33.93
CA GLU A 80 3.93 -2.83 34.39
C GLU A 80 5.44 -3.00 34.15
N GLY A 81 6.05 -1.99 33.51
CA GLY A 81 7.47 -2.02 33.13
C GLY A 81 7.77 -2.67 31.77
N THR A 82 6.76 -3.04 30.98
CA THR A 82 6.95 -3.38 29.56
C THR A 82 7.56 -2.18 28.84
N ASP A 83 8.66 -2.41 28.12
CA ASP A 83 9.33 -1.36 27.38
C ASP A 83 8.51 -0.93 26.14
N PRO A 84 8.71 0.29 25.62
CA PRO A 84 7.92 0.80 24.49
C PRO A 84 8.03 -0.03 23.20
N GLU A 85 9.16 -0.70 22.96
CA GLU A 85 9.36 -1.52 21.76
C GLU A 85 8.50 -2.79 21.83
N SER A 86 8.51 -3.45 23.00
CA SER A 86 7.63 -4.59 23.27
C SER A 86 6.14 -4.21 23.17
N CYS A 87 5.74 -3.05 23.68
CA CYS A 87 4.38 -2.55 23.52
C CYS A 87 3.99 -2.38 22.05
N HIS A 88 4.86 -1.76 21.24
CA HIS A 88 4.62 -1.58 19.81
C HIS A 88 4.46 -2.91 19.06
N GLU A 89 5.27 -3.90 19.39
CA GLU A 89 5.19 -5.25 18.81
C GLU A 89 3.86 -5.94 19.15
N MET A 90 3.38 -5.79 20.38
CA MET A 90 2.09 -6.33 20.81
C MET A 90 0.89 -5.61 20.18
N THR A 91 1.01 -4.32 19.85
CA THR A 91 -0.04 -3.53 19.16
C THR A 91 0.08 -3.52 17.65
N TYR A 92 0.92 -4.38 17.07
CA TYR A 92 1.17 -4.35 15.64
C TYR A 92 -0.13 -4.58 14.86
N ASP A 93 -0.48 -3.63 14.00
CA ASP A 93 -1.71 -3.67 13.19
C ASP A 93 -1.57 -4.66 12.03
N LEU A 94 -1.64 -5.95 12.39
CA LEU A 94 -1.48 -7.06 11.46
C LEU A 94 -2.54 -7.02 10.35
N GLU A 95 -3.74 -6.53 10.65
CA GLU A 95 -4.84 -6.42 9.69
C GLU A 95 -4.49 -5.43 8.57
N ASN A 96 -4.15 -4.18 8.90
CA ASN A 96 -3.78 -3.19 7.89
C ASN A 96 -2.50 -3.56 7.13
N MET A 97 -1.52 -4.18 7.81
CA MET A 97 -0.33 -4.70 7.13
C MET A 97 -0.69 -5.80 6.13
N THR A 98 -1.59 -6.72 6.49
CA THR A 98 -2.05 -7.79 5.59
C THR A 98 -2.72 -7.20 4.37
N TYR A 99 -3.61 -6.22 4.54
CA TYR A 99 -4.25 -5.55 3.41
C TYR A 99 -3.25 -4.83 2.49
N ALA A 100 -2.23 -4.17 3.05
CA ALA A 100 -1.19 -3.51 2.27
C ALA A 100 -0.38 -4.51 1.43
N LEU A 101 0.06 -5.61 2.03
CA LEU A 101 0.82 -6.65 1.33
C LEU A 101 -0.03 -7.39 0.30
N ASP A 102 -1.28 -7.73 0.64
CA ASP A 102 -2.23 -8.33 -0.31
C ASP A 102 -2.45 -7.39 -1.50
N PHE A 103 -2.61 -6.08 -1.28
CA PHE A 103 -2.73 -5.11 -2.36
C PHE A 103 -1.51 -5.09 -3.27
N ILE A 104 -0.29 -5.04 -2.73
CA ILE A 104 0.93 -5.11 -3.53
C ILE A 104 0.93 -6.41 -4.34
N TRP A 105 0.73 -7.54 -3.67
CA TRP A 105 0.76 -8.87 -4.27
C TRP A 105 -0.22 -8.99 -5.44
N HIS A 106 -1.47 -8.56 -5.28
CA HIS A 106 -2.48 -8.62 -6.33
C HIS A 106 -2.09 -7.80 -7.56
N ASN A 107 -1.44 -6.66 -7.36
CA ASN A 107 -1.01 -5.78 -8.45
C ASN A 107 0.29 -6.25 -9.15
N THR A 108 1.11 -7.08 -8.50
CA THR A 108 2.46 -7.39 -8.99
C THR A 108 2.73 -8.87 -9.26
N ARG A 109 1.95 -9.81 -8.72
CA ARG A 109 2.24 -11.26 -8.76
C ARG A 109 2.36 -11.86 -10.17
N ASN A 110 1.76 -11.21 -11.16
CA ASN A 110 1.81 -11.64 -12.57
C ASN A 110 2.81 -10.81 -13.40
N HIS A 111 3.46 -9.82 -12.80
CA HIS A 111 4.40 -8.94 -13.48
C HIS A 111 5.81 -9.53 -13.42
N THR A 112 6.41 -9.81 -14.58
CA THR A 112 7.68 -10.53 -14.71
C THR A 112 8.83 -9.90 -13.91
N LEU A 113 8.92 -8.57 -13.91
CA LEU A 113 9.95 -7.85 -13.14
C LEU A 113 9.79 -8.05 -11.62
N PHE A 114 8.55 -8.06 -11.10
CA PHE A 114 8.32 -8.25 -9.68
C PHE A 114 8.51 -9.72 -9.27
N ILE A 115 8.11 -10.67 -10.12
CA ILE A 115 8.42 -12.09 -9.93
C ILE A 115 9.93 -12.30 -9.81
N GLU A 116 10.74 -11.63 -10.65
CA GLU A 116 12.20 -11.69 -10.54
C GLU A 116 12.70 -11.16 -9.19
N LEU A 117 12.22 -10.00 -8.75
CA LEU A 117 12.60 -9.42 -7.45
C LEU A 117 12.20 -10.31 -6.28
N TYR A 118 10.99 -10.87 -6.28
CA TYR A 118 10.51 -11.78 -5.25
C TYR A 118 11.38 -13.04 -5.16
N LYS A 119 11.73 -13.65 -6.30
CA LYS A 119 12.63 -14.80 -6.31
C LYS A 119 14.02 -14.47 -5.77
N LEU A 120 14.60 -13.34 -6.19
CA LEU A 120 15.91 -12.92 -5.72
C LEU A 120 15.91 -12.70 -4.20
N ALA A 121 14.86 -12.09 -3.65
CA ALA A 121 14.71 -11.92 -2.21
C ALA A 121 14.48 -13.26 -1.48
N ALA A 122 13.59 -14.11 -1.98
CA ALA A 122 13.24 -15.40 -1.38
C ALA A 122 14.45 -16.34 -1.23
N ILE A 123 15.39 -16.29 -2.18
CA ILE A 123 16.62 -17.10 -2.15
C ILE A 123 17.49 -16.78 -0.91
N GLU A 124 17.40 -15.58 -0.32
CA GLU A 124 18.10 -15.26 0.93
C GLU A 124 17.63 -16.14 2.11
N MET A 125 16.40 -16.64 2.04
CA MET A 125 15.82 -17.57 3.02
C MET A 125 15.77 -19.00 2.50
N MET A 126 16.55 -19.32 1.46
CA MET A 126 16.61 -20.65 0.81
C MET A 126 15.23 -21.17 0.37
N THR A 127 14.36 -20.27 -0.09
CA THR A 127 13.01 -20.61 -0.58
C THR A 127 12.76 -20.01 -1.95
N GLU A 128 11.80 -20.60 -2.68
CA GLU A 128 11.29 -20.09 -3.96
C GLU A 128 9.90 -19.45 -3.81
N ASP A 129 9.39 -19.39 -2.57
CA ASP A 129 8.11 -18.79 -2.25
C ASP A 129 8.14 -17.27 -2.50
N LEU A 130 7.29 -16.82 -3.42
CA LEU A 130 7.22 -15.43 -3.85
C LEU A 130 6.59 -14.52 -2.78
N GLU A 131 5.68 -15.03 -1.96
CA GLU A 131 5.07 -14.27 -0.86
C GLU A 131 6.12 -14.03 0.24
N VAL A 132 6.98 -15.03 0.50
CA VAL A 132 8.17 -14.83 1.34
C VAL A 132 9.11 -13.78 0.72
N GLY A 133 9.31 -13.83 -0.59
CA GLY A 133 10.06 -12.81 -1.32
C GLY A 133 9.50 -11.39 -1.11
N LEU A 134 8.18 -11.21 -1.19
CA LEU A 134 7.54 -9.94 -0.89
C LEU A 134 7.75 -9.51 0.57
N ALA A 135 7.61 -10.43 1.52
CA ALA A 135 7.84 -10.13 2.93
C ALA A 135 9.28 -9.64 3.19
N ILE A 136 10.28 -10.27 2.55
CA ILE A 136 11.68 -9.84 2.62
C ILE A 136 11.87 -8.46 1.99
N LEU A 137 11.25 -8.19 0.83
CA LEU A 137 11.33 -6.87 0.21
C LEU A 137 10.68 -5.75 1.05
N PHE A 138 9.74 -6.11 1.94
CA PHE A 138 9.11 -5.20 2.89
C PHE A 138 9.86 -5.09 4.24
N SER A 139 10.92 -5.87 4.44
CA SER A 139 11.75 -5.79 5.64
C SER A 139 12.57 -4.51 5.71
N TYR A 140 13.18 -4.29 6.88
CA TYR A 140 14.06 -3.16 7.18
C TYR A 140 15.12 -2.91 6.09
N ASP A 141 15.78 -3.95 5.60
CA ASP A 141 16.92 -3.80 4.69
C ASP A 141 16.52 -3.36 3.27
N TYR A 142 15.28 -3.65 2.87
CA TYR A 142 14.85 -3.54 1.47
C TYR A 142 13.71 -2.55 1.24
N LEU A 143 12.92 -2.20 2.25
CA LEU A 143 11.74 -1.35 2.06
C LEU A 143 12.06 0.00 1.38
N MET A 144 13.16 0.67 1.76
CA MET A 144 13.57 1.94 1.13
C MET A 144 13.88 1.81 -0.37
N PHE A 145 14.22 0.60 -0.83
CA PHE A 145 14.53 0.32 -2.24
C PHE A 145 13.32 -0.24 -2.98
N PHE A 146 12.52 -1.08 -2.31
CA PHE A 146 11.38 -1.76 -2.91
C PHE A 146 10.18 -0.85 -3.09
N TYR A 147 9.79 -0.10 -2.08
CA TYR A 147 8.57 0.70 -2.18
C TYR A 147 8.64 1.74 -3.32
N PRO A 148 9.75 2.47 -3.55
CA PRO A 148 9.86 3.37 -4.70
C PRO A 148 9.67 2.68 -6.06
N VAL A 149 10.13 1.43 -6.20
CA VAL A 149 9.93 0.60 -7.41
C VAL A 149 8.44 0.31 -7.60
N PHE A 150 7.77 -0.16 -6.55
CA PHE A 150 6.33 -0.42 -6.58
C PHE A 150 5.53 0.84 -6.90
N ARG A 151 5.85 1.96 -6.24
CA ARG A 151 5.20 3.25 -6.47
C ARG A 151 5.34 3.71 -7.92
N GLU A 152 6.56 3.72 -8.47
CA GLU A 152 6.77 4.13 -9.86
C GLU A 152 6.06 3.20 -10.84
N TYR A 153 6.03 1.89 -10.59
CA TYR A 153 5.25 0.95 -11.38
C TYR A 153 3.76 1.31 -11.42
N MET A 154 3.17 1.62 -10.26
CA MET A 154 1.75 1.99 -10.16
C MET A 154 1.44 3.33 -10.85
N VAL A 155 2.39 4.26 -10.90
CA VAL A 155 2.22 5.59 -11.53
C VAL A 155 2.49 5.56 -13.04
N LEU A 156 3.54 4.86 -13.48
CA LEU A 156 4.02 4.86 -14.87
C LEU A 156 3.30 3.85 -15.76
N ASN A 157 2.54 2.91 -15.20
CA ASN A 157 1.78 1.89 -15.92
C ASN A 157 2.67 1.17 -16.96
N LYS A 158 2.36 1.27 -18.26
CA LYS A 158 3.07 0.57 -19.35
C LYS A 158 4.51 1.04 -19.61
N GLN A 159 4.96 2.12 -18.96
CA GLN A 159 6.30 2.66 -19.16
C GLN A 159 7.34 2.09 -18.19
N PHE A 160 6.93 1.26 -17.22
CA PHE A 160 7.84 0.64 -16.28
C PHE A 160 8.49 -0.61 -16.89
N ASP A 161 9.82 -0.57 -17.09
CA ASP A 161 10.60 -1.65 -17.73
C ASP A 161 11.88 -2.02 -16.95
N GLU A 162 12.62 -3.01 -17.45
CA GLU A 162 13.84 -3.53 -16.81
C GLU A 162 15.01 -2.54 -16.75
N ARG A 163 14.90 -1.39 -17.43
CA ARG A 163 15.92 -0.33 -17.47
C ARG A 163 15.61 0.78 -16.48
N HIS A 164 14.48 0.70 -15.76
CA HIS A 164 14.11 1.70 -14.77
C HIS A 164 15.19 1.77 -13.66
N PRO A 165 15.71 2.97 -13.32
CA PRO A 165 16.86 3.10 -12.43
C PRO A 165 16.60 2.52 -11.03
N LEU A 166 15.39 2.71 -10.49
CA LEU A 166 15.02 2.13 -9.19
C LEU A 166 14.99 0.59 -9.22
N TYR A 167 14.52 0.01 -10.34
CA TYR A 167 14.48 -1.44 -10.52
C TYR A 167 15.91 -2.00 -10.54
N MET A 168 16.78 -1.40 -11.35
CA MET A 168 18.18 -1.80 -11.45
C MET A 168 18.91 -1.69 -10.11
N LEU A 169 18.63 -0.62 -9.35
CA LEU A 169 19.22 -0.41 -8.03
C LEU A 169 18.81 -1.52 -7.04
N LEU A 170 17.51 -1.80 -6.93
CA LEU A 170 17.01 -2.87 -6.05
C LEU A 170 17.58 -4.23 -6.49
N LYS A 171 17.52 -4.54 -7.78
CA LYS A 171 18.05 -5.80 -8.32
C LYS A 171 19.54 -5.97 -8.01
N GLN A 172 20.33 -4.90 -8.13
CA GLN A 172 21.73 -4.90 -7.75
C GLN A 172 21.91 -5.14 -6.24
N LYS A 173 21.06 -4.54 -5.39
CA LYS A 173 21.10 -4.71 -3.94
C LYS A 173 20.80 -6.16 -3.53
N LEU A 174 19.86 -6.83 -4.20
CA LEU A 174 19.53 -8.25 -3.98
C LEU A 174 20.59 -9.21 -4.54
N SER A 175 21.32 -8.78 -5.57
CA SER A 175 22.33 -9.63 -6.24
C SER A 175 23.74 -9.50 -5.64
N LYS A 176 23.97 -8.51 -4.77
CA LYS A 176 25.27 -8.30 -4.10
C LYS A 176 25.36 -9.24 -2.90
N LYS A 177 26.15 -10.31 -3.04
CA LYS A 177 26.68 -11.14 -1.96
C LYS A 177 28.18 -10.90 -1.84
#